data_AF-A0A7X2GYE5-F1
#
_entry.id   AF-A0A7X2GYE5-F1
#
_cell.length_a   1.000
_cell.length_b   1.000
_cell.length_c   1.000
_cell.angle_alpha   90.00
_cell.angle_beta   90.00
_cell.angle_gamma   90.00
#
_symmetry.space_group_name_H-M   'P 1'
#
loop_
_entity.id
_entity.type
_entity.pdbx_description
1 polymer ?
#
loop_
_entity_poly.entity_id
_entity_poly.type
_entity_poly.pdbx_seq_one_letter_code
_entity_poly.pdbx_strand_id
1 'polypeptide(L)'
;MMKKYIAVAAASLIGLAGVATAAEAVSQNSRPAKQGHMHKHGQKMHQKGELPRDLQELNLSNKQKAQIQKIMEANRPQQADKRPTVDAAKRAEFQQKMQQRRAAEQALITGKNFDQAAARRLVNERQAEFEQHAAERKQRMVDMEVKRLKERHDIFQVLTAKQQKQLLENQQKRQQERADRKAQRSQQSQPNMQGEPRPDMPPMPQN
;
A
#
# COMPACT_ATOMS: atom_id res chain seq x y z
N MET A 1 -17.56 18.32 -53.77
CA MET A 1 -16.89 17.09 -54.23
C MET A 1 -15.38 17.28 -54.13
N MET A 2 -14.65 16.20 -53.79
CA MET A 2 -13.18 15.96 -53.83
C MET A 2 -12.70 15.43 -52.46
N LYS A 3 -12.69 14.11 -52.27
CA LYS A 3 -11.66 13.09 -52.62
C LYS A 3 -10.75 12.81 -51.42
N LYS A 4 -11.07 11.69 -50.76
CA LYS A 4 -10.36 11.07 -49.64
C LYS A 4 -9.11 10.36 -50.17
N TYR A 5 -7.99 10.48 -49.47
CA TYR A 5 -6.86 9.56 -49.66
C TYR A 5 -6.51 8.94 -48.31
N ILE A 6 -6.98 7.71 -48.13
CA ILE A 6 -6.54 6.79 -47.09
C ILE A 6 -5.34 6.06 -47.68
N ALA A 7 -4.15 6.29 -47.13
CA ALA A 7 -2.97 5.47 -47.41
C ALA A 7 -2.80 4.49 -46.25
N VAL A 8 -3.33 3.28 -46.43
CA VAL A 8 -3.01 2.11 -45.61
C VAL A 8 -1.72 1.53 -46.16
N ALA A 9 -0.62 1.68 -45.42
CA ALA A 9 0.60 0.92 -45.67
C ALA A 9 0.57 -0.33 -44.78
N ALA A 10 0.00 -1.41 -45.32
CA ALA A 10 0.14 -2.76 -44.78
C ALA A 10 1.47 -3.33 -45.29
N ALA A 11 2.50 -3.34 -44.45
CA ALA A 11 3.73 -4.07 -44.71
C ALA A 11 3.74 -5.34 -43.83
N SER A 12 3.22 -6.41 -44.41
CA SER A 12 3.34 -7.78 -43.93
C SER A 12 4.74 -8.29 -44.26
N LEU A 13 5.50 -8.75 -43.26
CA LEU A 13 6.60 -9.68 -43.48
C LEU A 13 6.40 -10.90 -42.57
N ILE A 14 6.10 -12.02 -43.23
CA ILE A 14 6.06 -13.39 -42.74
C ILE A 14 7.51 -13.92 -42.72
N GLY A 15 7.90 -14.72 -41.72
CA GLY A 15 9.04 -15.63 -41.92
C GLY A 15 9.75 -16.17 -40.67
N LEU A 16 9.26 -17.32 -40.19
CA LEU A 16 10.01 -18.50 -39.72
C LEU A 16 11.16 -18.35 -38.70
N ALA A 17 10.97 -18.93 -37.51
CA ALA A 17 11.62 -20.18 -37.10
C ALA A 17 11.22 -20.54 -35.66
N GLY A 18 10.43 -21.61 -35.52
CA GLY A 18 10.18 -22.24 -34.22
C GLY A 18 11.42 -23.02 -33.80
N VAL A 19 12.06 -22.62 -32.71
CA VAL A 19 12.99 -23.48 -31.98
C VAL A 19 12.27 -23.93 -30.72
N ALA A 20 11.77 -25.16 -30.75
CA ALA A 20 11.32 -25.84 -29.55
C ALA A 20 12.57 -26.22 -28.74
N THR A 21 12.93 -25.40 -27.75
CA THR A 21 13.85 -25.82 -26.71
C THR A 21 13.11 -26.81 -25.81
N ALA A 22 13.57 -28.05 -25.78
CA ALA A 22 13.17 -29.04 -24.80
C ALA A 22 13.37 -28.45 -23.40
N ALA A 23 12.28 -28.28 -22.65
CA ALA A 23 12.34 -27.96 -21.24
C ALA A 23 12.77 -29.23 -20.52
N GLU A 24 14.07 -29.31 -20.20
CA GLU A 24 14.56 -30.27 -19.21
C GLU A 24 13.83 -29.98 -17.90
N ALA A 25 13.05 -30.95 -17.44
CA ALA A 25 12.34 -30.89 -16.17
C ALA A 25 13.38 -30.91 -15.04
N VAL A 26 13.88 -29.73 -14.65
CA VAL A 26 14.62 -29.55 -13.42
C VAL A 26 13.67 -29.84 -12.26
N SER A 27 13.91 -30.98 -11.64
CA SER A 27 13.28 -31.46 -10.41
C SER A 27 13.22 -30.35 -9.36
N GLN A 28 11.99 -29.92 -9.05
CA GLN A 28 11.70 -28.94 -8.02
C GLN A 28 11.97 -29.54 -6.64
N ASN A 29 13.17 -29.32 -6.12
CA ASN A 29 13.47 -29.55 -4.72
C ASN A 29 12.81 -28.44 -3.87
N SER A 30 11.51 -28.59 -3.66
CA SER A 30 10.68 -27.65 -2.90
C SER A 30 10.95 -27.84 -1.42
N ARG A 31 11.93 -27.11 -0.88
CA ARG A 31 12.03 -26.88 0.56
C ARG A 31 10.74 -26.18 1.01
N PRO A 32 10.01 -26.69 2.03
CA PRO A 32 8.82 -26.00 2.52
C PRO A 32 9.26 -24.66 3.09
N ALA A 33 8.90 -23.58 2.40
CA ALA A 33 9.03 -22.23 2.93
C ALA A 33 8.21 -22.20 4.22
N LYS A 34 8.89 -22.07 5.37
CA LYS A 34 8.25 -21.82 6.65
C LYS A 34 7.31 -20.64 6.45
N GLN A 35 6.02 -20.91 6.57
CA GLN A 35 4.95 -19.93 6.53
C GLN A 35 5.21 -18.93 7.65
N GLY A 36 5.90 -17.83 7.32
CA GLY A 36 5.89 -16.64 8.14
C GLY A 36 4.44 -16.18 8.19
N HIS A 37 3.76 -16.41 9.31
CA HIS A 37 2.44 -15.88 9.55
C HIS A 37 2.52 -14.37 9.46
N MET A 38 2.19 -13.81 8.30
CA MET A 38 1.97 -12.37 8.16
C MET A 38 0.77 -12.04 9.04
N HIS A 39 1.03 -11.48 10.22
CA HIS A 39 -0.01 -10.89 11.05
C HIS A 39 -0.71 -9.82 10.22
N LYS A 40 -1.93 -10.13 9.75
CA LYS A 40 -2.84 -9.16 9.16
C LYS A 40 -3.18 -8.14 10.25
N HIS A 41 -2.37 -7.09 10.38
CA HIS A 41 -2.79 -5.86 11.03
C HIS A 41 -3.78 -5.13 10.10
N GLY A 42 -4.87 -5.81 9.74
CA GLY A 42 -6.06 -5.10 9.31
C GLY A 42 -6.53 -4.33 10.51
N GLN A 43 -6.54 -3.00 10.42
CA GLN A 43 -7.38 -2.20 11.30
C GLN A 43 -8.74 -2.89 11.30
N LYS A 44 -9.19 -3.40 12.45
CA LYS A 44 -10.55 -3.90 12.61
C LYS A 44 -11.44 -2.73 12.20
N MET A 45 -11.93 -2.76 10.97
CA MET A 45 -12.98 -1.86 10.54
C MET A 45 -14.09 -2.07 11.56
N HIS A 46 -14.50 -1.00 12.25
CA HIS A 46 -15.61 -1.05 13.20
C HIS A 46 -16.74 -1.85 12.56
N GLN A 47 -17.34 -2.79 13.31
CA GLN A 47 -18.43 -3.59 12.76
C GLN A 47 -19.52 -2.63 12.28
N LYS A 48 -20.25 -3.00 11.22
CA LYS A 48 -21.28 -2.15 10.62
C LYS A 48 -22.28 -1.73 11.71
N GLY A 49 -22.26 -0.44 12.09
CA GLY A 49 -23.12 0.12 13.14
C GLY A 49 -22.44 0.43 14.48
N GLU A 50 -21.16 0.06 14.68
CA GLU A 50 -20.43 0.42 15.90
C GLU A 50 -19.80 1.81 15.78
N LEU A 51 -20.03 2.65 16.79
CA LEU A 51 -19.37 3.95 16.92
C LEU A 51 -17.88 3.76 17.25
N PRO A 52 -16.99 4.67 16.81
CA PRO A 52 -15.60 4.70 17.25
C PRO A 52 -15.51 4.73 18.78
N ARG A 53 -14.52 4.05 19.33
CA ARG A 53 -14.31 3.93 20.79
C ARG A 53 -14.36 5.28 21.50
N ASP A 54 -13.75 6.29 20.88
CA ASP A 54 -13.69 7.66 21.40
C ASP A 54 -15.07 8.31 21.61
N LEU A 55 -16.08 7.91 20.83
CA LEU A 55 -17.45 8.42 20.95
C LEU A 55 -18.31 7.58 21.90
N GLN A 56 -17.97 6.30 22.10
CA GLN A 56 -18.68 5.41 23.02
C GLN A 56 -18.57 5.89 24.48
N GLU A 57 -17.46 6.55 24.83
CA GLU A 57 -17.16 7.07 26.17
C GLU A 57 -17.91 8.38 26.53
N LEU A 58 -18.66 8.98 25.58
CA LEU A 58 -19.29 10.31 25.74
C LEU A 58 -20.74 10.29 26.23
N ASN A 59 -21.26 9.14 26.69
CA ASN A 59 -22.65 8.98 27.14
C ASN A 59 -23.67 9.60 26.16
N LEU A 60 -23.54 9.24 24.87
CA LEU A 60 -24.39 9.80 23.81
C LEU A 60 -25.85 9.38 23.97
N SER A 61 -26.77 10.32 23.75
CA SER A 61 -28.21 10.00 23.65
C SER A 61 -28.50 9.18 22.40
N ASN A 62 -29.63 8.46 22.38
CA ASN A 62 -30.05 7.66 21.22
C ASN A 62 -30.18 8.52 19.94
N LYS A 63 -30.68 9.76 20.08
CA LYS A 63 -30.78 10.72 18.97
C LYS A 63 -29.40 11.10 18.42
N GLN A 64 -28.43 11.38 19.30
CA GLN A 64 -27.06 11.70 18.90
C GLN A 64 -26.38 10.50 18.22
N LYS A 65 -26.53 9.29 18.78
CA LYS A 65 -25.99 8.05 18.20
C LYS A 65 -26.51 7.85 16.77
N ALA A 66 -27.82 7.98 16.56
CA ALA A 66 -28.42 7.84 15.24
C ALA A 66 -27.91 8.90 14.24
N GLN A 67 -27.75 10.16 14.68
CA GLN A 67 -27.24 11.23 13.83
C GLN A 67 -25.77 11.02 13.45
N ILE A 68 -24.93 10.62 14.41
CA ILE A 68 -23.51 10.29 14.17
C ILE A 68 -23.39 9.11 13.21
N GLN A 69 -24.22 8.08 13.39
CA GLN A 69 -24.21 6.93 12.50
C GLN A 69 -24.55 7.31 11.06
N LYS A 70 -25.55 8.18 10.84
CA LYS A 70 -25.85 8.72 9.52
C LYS A 70 -24.66 9.48 8.90
N ILE A 71 -23.95 10.29 9.69
CA ILE A 71 -22.75 11.01 9.23
C ILE A 71 -21.64 10.03 8.79
N MET A 72 -21.39 8.98 9.57
CA MET A 72 -20.39 7.96 9.26
C MET A 72 -20.78 7.13 8.02
N GLU A 73 -22.06 6.75 7.90
CA GLU A 73 -22.56 5.99 6.76
C GLU A 73 -22.48 6.79 5.45
N ALA A 74 -22.83 8.08 5.49
CA ALA A 74 -22.69 8.98 4.34
C ALA A 74 -21.22 9.14 3.88
N ASN A 75 -20.27 9.05 4.82
CA ASN A 75 -18.84 9.15 4.54
C ASN A 75 -18.18 7.79 4.24
N ARG A 76 -18.90 6.67 4.38
CA ARG A 76 -18.35 5.34 4.13
C ARG A 76 -17.86 5.25 2.69
N PRO A 77 -16.62 4.79 2.45
CA PRO A 77 -16.15 4.61 1.09
C PRO A 77 -17.04 3.56 0.41
N GLN A 78 -17.65 3.92 -0.73
CA GLN A 78 -18.39 3.02 -1.63
C GLN A 78 -17.40 2.05 -2.31
N GLN A 79 -16.76 1.19 -1.53
CA GLN A 79 -15.77 0.22 -2.00
C GLN A 79 -16.37 -1.17 -2.21
N ALA A 80 -17.64 -1.40 -1.85
CA ALA A 80 -18.25 -2.72 -1.90
C ALA A 80 -18.65 -3.14 -3.33
N ASP A 81 -19.15 -2.22 -4.16
CA ASP A 81 -19.95 -2.62 -5.33
C ASP A 81 -19.21 -2.55 -6.68
N LYS A 82 -17.96 -2.08 -6.74
CA LYS A 82 -17.19 -1.92 -8.00
C LYS A 82 -15.81 -2.60 -8.03
N ARG A 83 -15.48 -3.40 -7.02
CA ARG A 83 -14.13 -3.98 -6.84
C ARG A 83 -13.73 -5.06 -7.85
N PRO A 84 -14.52 -6.10 -8.16
CA PRO A 84 -13.93 -7.29 -8.78
C PRO A 84 -13.45 -7.08 -10.23
N THR A 85 -14.15 -6.29 -11.03
CA THR A 85 -13.86 -6.16 -12.47
C THR A 85 -12.81 -5.09 -12.78
N VAL A 86 -12.89 -3.92 -12.13
CA VAL A 86 -11.91 -2.83 -12.30
C VAL A 86 -10.53 -3.22 -11.75
N ASP A 87 -10.49 -4.04 -10.69
CA ASP A 87 -9.22 -4.48 -10.10
C ASP A 87 -8.53 -5.58 -10.92
N ALA A 88 -9.29 -6.39 -11.69
CA ALA A 88 -8.72 -7.45 -12.51
C ALA A 88 -7.96 -6.90 -13.73
N ALA A 89 -8.56 -5.95 -14.46
CA ALA A 89 -7.93 -5.32 -15.63
C ALA A 89 -6.66 -4.56 -15.24
N LYS A 90 -6.71 -3.75 -14.17
CA LYS A 90 -5.53 -3.05 -13.64
C LYS A 90 -4.43 -4.00 -13.18
N ARG A 91 -4.80 -5.16 -12.63
CA ARG A 91 -3.84 -6.18 -12.22
C ARG A 91 -3.17 -6.83 -13.42
N ALA A 92 -3.93 -7.15 -14.47
CA ALA A 92 -3.38 -7.71 -15.71
C ALA A 92 -2.40 -6.73 -16.37
N GLU A 93 -2.78 -5.46 -16.50
CA GLU A 93 -1.93 -4.40 -17.02
C GLU A 93 -0.63 -4.27 -16.21
N PHE A 94 -0.73 -4.24 -14.88
CA PHE A 94 0.43 -4.20 -14.00
C PHE A 94 1.35 -5.41 -14.19
N GLN A 95 0.79 -6.63 -14.29
CA GLN A 95 1.57 -7.84 -14.49
C GLN A 95 2.30 -7.83 -15.83
N GLN A 96 1.62 -7.47 -16.92
CA GLN A 96 2.21 -7.36 -18.25
C GLN A 96 3.37 -6.34 -18.25
N LYS A 97 3.15 -5.18 -17.64
CA LYS A 97 4.16 -4.14 -17.51
C LYS A 97 5.38 -4.61 -16.71
N MET A 98 5.16 -5.35 -15.62
CA MET A 98 6.27 -5.93 -14.83
C MET A 98 7.05 -7.00 -15.60
N GLN A 99 6.38 -7.81 -16.44
CA GLN A 99 7.05 -8.78 -17.29
C GLN A 99 7.91 -8.09 -18.36
N GLN A 100 7.38 -7.07 -19.03
CA GLN A 100 8.12 -6.27 -20.01
C GLN A 100 9.36 -5.62 -19.38
N ARG A 101 9.20 -5.05 -18.17
CA ARG A 101 10.33 -4.48 -17.40
C ARG A 101 11.41 -5.50 -17.12
N ARG A 102 11.03 -6.70 -16.66
CA ARG A 102 11.99 -7.78 -16.39
C ARG A 102 12.71 -8.24 -17.65
N ALA A 103 12.01 -8.36 -18.77
CA ALA A 103 12.62 -8.74 -20.04
C ALA A 103 13.62 -7.67 -20.54
N ALA A 104 13.27 -6.39 -20.44
CA ALA A 104 14.16 -5.29 -20.81
C ALA A 104 15.40 -5.23 -19.90
N GLU A 105 15.23 -5.44 -18.59
CA GLU A 105 16.34 -5.52 -17.65
C GLU A 105 17.24 -6.74 -17.89
N GLN A 106 16.66 -7.89 -18.21
CA GLN A 106 17.42 -9.08 -18.59
C GLN A 106 18.24 -8.84 -19.85
N ALA A 107 17.66 -8.25 -20.90
CA ALA A 107 18.37 -7.94 -22.13
C ALA A 107 19.60 -7.03 -21.91
N LEU A 108 19.50 -6.07 -20.97
CA LEU A 108 20.62 -5.21 -20.59
C LEU A 108 21.74 -5.97 -19.85
N ILE A 109 21.38 -6.97 -19.05
CA ILE A 109 22.34 -7.75 -18.24
C ILE A 109 22.99 -8.87 -19.06
N THR A 110 22.23 -9.55 -19.91
CA THR A 110 22.71 -10.69 -20.70
C THR A 110 23.30 -10.29 -22.04
N GLY A 111 23.18 -9.02 -22.44
CA GLY A 111 23.74 -8.49 -23.67
C GLY A 111 25.27 -8.55 -23.67
N LYS A 112 25.87 -8.80 -24.84
CA LYS A 112 27.34 -8.85 -25.01
C LYS A 112 28.03 -7.54 -24.61
N ASN A 113 27.37 -6.42 -24.85
CA ASN A 113 27.80 -5.08 -24.48
C ASN A 113 26.69 -4.38 -23.70
N PHE A 114 27.07 -3.54 -22.74
CA PHE A 114 26.10 -2.77 -21.97
C PHE A 114 25.55 -1.59 -22.78
N ASP A 115 24.24 -1.60 -23.04
CA ASP A 115 23.56 -0.47 -23.67
C ASP A 115 23.18 0.60 -22.62
N GLN A 116 24.09 1.56 -22.43
CA GLN A 116 23.88 2.66 -21.50
C GLN A 116 22.66 3.54 -21.88
N ALA A 117 22.34 3.67 -23.16
CA ALA A 117 21.22 4.48 -23.61
C ALA A 117 19.88 3.81 -23.25
N ALA A 118 19.76 2.50 -23.50
CA ALA A 118 18.60 1.72 -23.10
C ALA A 118 18.44 1.64 -21.57
N ALA A 119 19.54 1.51 -20.82
CA ALA A 119 19.50 1.56 -19.35
C ALA A 119 18.97 2.89 -18.82
N ARG A 120 19.43 4.03 -19.36
CA ARG A 120 18.95 5.37 -18.98
C ARG A 120 17.45 5.54 -19.28
N ARG A 121 16.97 5.05 -20.43
CA ARG A 121 15.54 5.08 -20.76
C ARG A 121 14.70 4.32 -19.74
N LEU A 122 15.10 3.09 -19.41
CA LEU A 122 14.39 2.24 -18.44
C LEU A 122 14.32 2.89 -17.04
N VAL A 123 15.40 3.53 -16.60
CA VAL A 123 15.43 4.24 -15.31
C VAL A 123 14.52 5.47 -15.34
N ASN A 124 14.56 6.27 -16.40
CA ASN A 124 13.72 7.46 -16.53
C ASN A 124 12.23 7.11 -16.56
N GLU A 125 11.84 6.07 -17.29
CA GLU A 125 10.46 5.57 -17.32
C GLU A 125 10.00 5.11 -15.93
N ARG A 126 10.87 4.42 -15.18
CA ARG A 126 10.57 4.00 -13.80
C ARG A 126 10.36 5.21 -12.89
N GLN A 127 11.21 6.22 -13.01
CA GLN A 127 11.15 7.42 -12.18
C GLN A 127 9.88 8.23 -12.47
N ALA A 128 9.55 8.47 -13.75
CA ALA A 128 8.35 9.19 -14.15
C ALA A 128 7.07 8.53 -13.63
N GLU A 129 6.98 7.20 -13.69
CA GLU A 129 5.83 6.47 -13.15
C GLU A 129 5.75 6.52 -11.63
N PHE A 130 6.90 6.40 -10.96
CA PHE A 130 6.94 6.54 -9.51
C PHE A 130 6.41 7.92 -9.09
N GLU A 131 6.83 8.97 -9.77
CA GLU A 131 6.39 10.35 -9.51
C GLU A 131 4.89 10.53 -9.77
N GLN A 132 4.38 10.02 -10.89
CA GLN A 132 2.95 10.05 -11.19
C GLN A 132 2.13 9.34 -10.10
N HIS A 133 2.50 8.12 -9.74
CA HIS A 133 1.81 7.37 -8.70
C HIS A 133 1.98 8.00 -7.32
N ALA A 134 3.13 8.61 -7.02
CA ALA A 134 3.35 9.31 -5.77
C ALA A 134 2.44 10.56 -5.69
N ALA A 135 2.33 11.32 -6.77
CA ALA A 135 1.45 12.48 -6.86
C ALA A 135 -0.01 12.08 -6.66
N GLU A 136 -0.49 11.05 -7.37
CA GLU A 136 -1.85 10.54 -7.19
C GLU A 136 -2.11 10.04 -5.77
N ARG A 137 -1.17 9.26 -5.19
CA ARG A 137 -1.31 8.79 -3.81
C ARG A 137 -1.37 9.96 -2.85
N LYS A 138 -0.52 10.98 -3.04
CA LYS A 138 -0.53 12.19 -2.21
C LYS A 138 -1.87 12.90 -2.29
N GLN A 139 -2.41 13.12 -3.49
CA GLN A 139 -3.73 13.74 -3.67
C GLN A 139 -4.83 12.93 -2.97
N ARG A 140 -4.87 11.61 -3.20
CA ARG A 140 -5.83 10.72 -2.52
C ARG A 140 -5.71 10.79 -1.00
N MET A 141 -4.50 10.91 -0.45
CA MET A 141 -4.29 11.07 0.99
C MET A 141 -4.83 12.41 1.50
N VAL A 142 -4.59 13.50 0.76
CA VAL A 142 -5.13 14.83 1.10
C VAL A 142 -6.66 14.80 1.09
N ASP A 143 -7.28 14.29 0.04
CA ASP A 143 -8.74 14.20 -0.07
C ASP A 143 -9.36 13.37 1.07
N MET A 144 -8.71 12.25 1.40
CA MET A 144 -9.13 11.40 2.51
C MET A 144 -8.97 12.10 3.87
N GLU A 145 -7.91 12.89 4.06
CA GLU A 145 -7.71 13.63 5.30
C GLU A 145 -8.73 14.76 5.45
N VAL A 146 -9.01 15.50 4.38
CA VAL A 146 -10.07 16.52 4.35
C VAL A 146 -11.43 15.91 4.64
N LYS A 147 -11.75 14.77 4.02
CA LYS A 147 -13.00 14.05 4.27
C LYS A 147 -13.12 13.61 5.73
N ARG A 148 -12.04 13.08 6.31
CA ARG A 148 -12.00 12.69 7.74
C ARG A 148 -12.11 13.90 8.66
N LEU A 149 -11.47 15.03 8.33
CA LEU A 149 -11.60 16.28 9.07
C LEU A 149 -13.05 16.75 9.09
N LYS A 150 -13.71 16.76 7.93
CA LYS A 150 -15.12 17.10 7.81
C LYS A 150 -16.01 16.16 8.62
N GLU A 151 -15.80 14.85 8.53
CA GLU A 151 -16.55 13.86 9.32
C GLU A 151 -16.39 14.11 10.83
N ARG A 152 -15.15 14.32 11.31
CA ARG A 152 -14.88 14.65 12.72
C ARG A 152 -15.57 15.95 13.14
N HIS A 153 -15.53 16.98 12.29
CA HIS A 153 -16.22 18.24 12.53
C HIS A 153 -17.73 18.03 12.66
N ASP A 154 -18.35 17.37 11.69
CA ASP A 154 -19.80 17.16 11.67
C ASP A 154 -20.27 16.38 12.90
N ILE A 155 -19.51 15.35 13.32
CA ILE A 155 -19.76 14.61 14.56
C ILE A 155 -19.64 15.53 15.79
N PHE A 156 -18.62 16.38 15.84
CA PHE A 156 -18.39 17.29 16.97
C PHE A 156 -19.56 18.26 17.18
N GLN A 157 -20.20 18.72 16.10
CA GLN A 157 -21.37 19.61 16.16
C GLN A 157 -22.65 18.92 16.68
N VAL A 158 -22.70 17.59 16.71
CA VAL A 158 -23.84 16.84 17.31
C VAL A 158 -23.72 16.76 18.84
N LEU A 159 -22.52 16.97 19.37
CA LEU A 159 -22.23 16.85 20.79
C LEU A 159 -22.67 18.09 21.56
N THR A 160 -23.04 17.89 22.82
CA THR A 160 -23.22 19.02 23.77
C THR A 160 -21.86 19.62 24.16
N ALA A 161 -21.85 20.86 24.66
CA ALA A 161 -20.62 21.53 25.11
C ALA A 161 -19.82 20.69 26.15
N LYS A 162 -20.52 19.99 27.06
CA LYS A 162 -19.88 19.10 28.03
C LYS A 162 -19.20 17.90 27.35
N GLN A 163 -19.88 17.27 26.40
CA GLN A 163 -19.35 16.14 25.64
C GLN A 163 -18.20 16.55 24.72
N GLN A 164 -18.27 17.74 24.11
CA GLN A 164 -17.19 18.32 23.32
C GLN A 164 -15.92 18.48 24.16
N LYS A 165 -16.04 19.08 25.35
CA LYS A 165 -14.92 19.23 26.29
C LYS A 165 -14.31 17.87 26.67
N GLN A 166 -15.15 16.92 27.07
CA GLN A 166 -14.71 15.57 27.43
C GLN A 166 -13.99 14.86 26.26
N LEU A 167 -14.49 15.01 25.04
CA LEU A 167 -13.85 14.43 23.85
C LEU A 167 -12.45 15.00 23.62
N LEU A 168 -12.27 16.33 23.76
CA LEU A 168 -10.96 16.98 23.60
C LEU A 168 -9.98 16.56 24.70
N GLU A 169 -10.41 16.48 25.95
CA GLU A 169 -9.60 16.00 27.07
C GLU A 169 -9.15 14.54 26.85
N ASN A 170 -10.08 13.68 26.44
CA ASN A 170 -9.78 12.28 26.12
C ASN A 170 -8.78 12.17 24.96
N GLN A 171 -8.86 13.04 23.95
CA GLN A 171 -7.89 13.09 22.85
C GLN A 171 -6.50 13.50 23.33
N GLN A 172 -6.40 14.53 24.17
CA GLN A 172 -5.12 14.99 24.72
C GLN A 172 -4.46 13.91 25.58
N LYS A 173 -5.23 13.28 26.47
CA LYS A 173 -4.75 12.17 27.31
C LYS A 173 -4.20 11.02 26.48
N ARG A 174 -4.92 10.60 25.43
CA ARG A 174 -4.43 9.54 24.53
C ARG A 174 -3.17 9.94 23.77
N GLN A 175 -3.00 11.20 23.42
CA GLN A 175 -1.78 11.68 22.76
C GLN A 175 -0.58 11.61 23.70
N GLN A 176 -0.75 12.01 24.96
CA GLN A 176 0.27 11.88 26.00
C GLN A 176 0.64 10.40 26.23
N GLU A 177 -0.34 9.53 26.47
CA GLU A 177 -0.09 8.09 26.69
C GLU A 177 0.65 7.44 25.51
N ARG A 178 0.38 7.87 24.27
CA ARG A 178 1.09 7.38 23.08
C ARG A 178 2.52 7.90 23.02
N ALA A 179 2.76 9.16 23.38
CA ALA A 179 4.10 9.73 23.47
C ALA A 179 4.93 9.00 24.54
N ASP A 180 4.35 8.76 25.71
CA ASP A 180 4.99 8.06 26.83
C ASP A 180 5.34 6.61 26.45
N ARG A 181 4.41 5.87 25.84
CA ARG A 181 4.68 4.51 25.35
C ARG A 181 5.79 4.49 24.29
N LYS A 182 5.85 5.50 23.43
CA LYS A 182 6.92 5.62 22.43
C LYS A 182 8.27 5.87 23.12
N ALA A 183 8.31 6.76 24.11
CA ALA A 183 9.50 7.04 24.90
C ALA A 183 10.00 5.81 25.67
N GLN A 184 9.09 5.07 26.32
CA GLN A 184 9.39 3.82 27.02
C GLN A 184 9.95 2.75 26.07
N ARG A 185 9.34 2.57 24.88
CA ARG A 185 9.88 1.64 23.87
C ARG A 185 11.28 2.04 23.39
N SER A 186 11.55 3.35 23.21
CA SER A 186 12.90 3.78 22.82
C SER A 186 13.95 3.55 23.91
N GLN A 187 13.56 3.56 25.19
CA GLN A 187 14.45 3.27 26.32
C GLN A 187 14.69 1.76 26.48
N GLN A 188 13.66 0.93 26.29
CA GLN A 188 13.78 -0.55 26.32
C GLN A 188 14.48 -1.14 25.09
N SER A 189 14.50 -0.42 23.96
CA SER A 189 15.11 -0.91 22.71
C SER A 189 16.58 -0.50 22.54
N GLN A 190 17.20 0.11 23.56
CA GLN A 190 18.66 0.20 23.58
C GLN A 190 19.19 -1.22 23.82
N PRO A 191 19.89 -1.85 22.87
CA PRO A 191 20.53 -3.13 23.14
C PRO A 191 21.57 -2.89 24.23
N ASN A 192 21.52 -3.72 25.27
CA ASN A 192 22.59 -3.86 26.22
C ASN A 192 23.85 -4.28 25.45
N MET A 193 24.67 -3.31 25.02
CA MET A 193 25.97 -3.52 24.37
C MET A 193 27.05 -3.81 25.44
N GLN A 194 26.68 -4.52 26.49
CA GLN A 194 27.59 -5.06 27.50
C GLN A 194 27.40 -6.57 27.47
N GLY A 195 28.44 -7.24 27.00
CA GLY A 195 28.42 -8.61 26.55
C GLY A 195 27.98 -9.61 27.63
N GLU A 196 26.94 -10.36 27.33
CA GLU A 196 26.88 -11.75 27.74
C GLU A 196 27.31 -12.62 26.54
N PRO A 197 28.36 -13.45 26.69
CA PRO A 197 28.74 -14.38 25.64
C PRO A 197 27.59 -15.38 25.47
N ARG A 198 27.08 -15.49 24.24
CA ARG A 198 26.20 -16.60 23.87
C ARG A 198 27.02 -17.89 24.04
N PRO A 199 26.53 -18.90 24.77
CA PRO A 199 27.31 -20.09 25.11
C PRO A 199 27.70 -20.97 23.91
N ASP A 200 27.20 -20.68 22.71
CA ASP A 200 27.33 -21.58 21.53
C ASP A 200 28.00 -20.94 20.30
N MET A 201 28.90 -19.95 20.47
CA MET A 201 29.72 -19.47 19.34
C MET A 201 31.17 -19.93 19.48
N PRO A 202 31.73 -20.68 18.52
CA PRO A 202 33.16 -20.97 18.51
C PRO A 202 33.96 -19.67 18.35
N PRO A 203 35.15 -19.57 18.97
CA PRO A 203 35.95 -18.36 18.93
C PRO A 203 36.32 -18.02 17.48
N MET A 204 36.00 -16.80 17.07
CA MET A 204 36.42 -16.25 15.78
C MET A 204 37.95 -16.14 15.77
N PRO A 205 38.62 -16.54 14.68
CA PRO A 205 40.06 -16.43 14.56
C PRO A 205 40.47 -14.95 14.61
N GLN A 206 41.42 -14.65 15.50
CA GLN A 206 42.07 -13.35 15.54
C GLN A 206 43.17 -13.35 14.46
N ASN A 207 43.15 -12.32 13.61
CA ASN A 207 44.29 -11.96 12.77
C ASN A 207 45.27 -11.11 13.57
#